data_AF-A0A6J4QS47-F1
#
_entry.id   AF-A0A6J4QS47-F1
#
_cell.length_a   1.000
_cell.length_b   1.000
_cell.length_c   1.000
_cell.angle_alpha   90.00
_cell.angle_beta   90.00
_cell.angle_gamma   90.00
#
_symmetry.space_group_name_H-M   'P 1'
#
loop_
_entity.id
_entity.type
_entity.pdbx_description
1 polymer ?
#
loop_
_entity_poly.entity_id
_entity_poly.type
_entity_poly.pdbx_seq_one_letter_code
_entity_poly.pdbx_strand_id
1 'polypeptide(L)'
;MSLILIAGISSLGKSGFRLLAFFFEKMSYLSRGVSLREEYHIKGAVQGYEGRVNLPSMAVSMADRRGQGTSGGRIILGIDPGTATMGWGVIRQEGNRLRYVQHGAIVTPSNWEMPRRLGRLFDGVTELVKGYRPETVAVEELFFNTNVTTGITVGQARGVVLLAAYRAGIEVAEYTPLQVKQAITSYGRAEKRQVQEMVKTLLNLREIPKPDDAADGLAIAICHAFSSRMGGVRGGKVGVGK
;
A
#
# COMPACT_ATOMS: atom_id res chain seq x y z
N MET A 1 -18.27 33.29 16.20
CA MET A 1 -17.26 34.37 16.03
C MET A 1 -17.26 34.77 14.56
N SER A 2 -18.28 35.51 14.12
CA SER A 2 -18.33 36.99 14.07
C SER A 2 -17.81 37.47 12.71
N LEU A 3 -18.64 37.60 11.68
CA LEU A 3 -19.48 38.77 11.36
C LEU A 3 -18.78 40.15 11.35
N ILE A 4 -17.45 40.24 11.49
CA ILE A 4 -16.71 41.52 11.55
C ILE A 4 -15.89 41.82 10.28
N LEU A 5 -15.80 40.93 9.28
CA LEU A 5 -14.91 41.16 8.13
C LEU A 5 -15.57 41.62 6.81
N ILE A 6 -16.76 42.24 6.85
CA ILE A 6 -17.43 42.71 5.62
C ILE A 6 -17.31 44.24 5.42
N ALA A 7 -16.89 45.00 6.43
CA ALA A 7 -16.63 46.43 6.29
C ALA A 7 -15.17 46.70 5.87
N GLY A 8 -14.86 46.56 4.57
CA GLY A 8 -13.54 46.96 4.05
C GLY A 8 -13.15 46.47 2.66
N ILE A 9 -14.03 45.77 1.93
CA ILE A 9 -13.66 45.13 0.65
C ILE A 9 -13.67 46.12 -0.53
N SER A 10 -14.23 47.32 -0.38
CA SER A 10 -14.38 48.29 -1.48
C SER A 10 -13.08 48.97 -1.96
N SER A 11 -11.95 48.79 -1.26
CA SER A 11 -10.68 49.50 -1.54
C SER A 11 -9.50 48.60 -1.94
N LEU A 12 -9.70 47.28 -2.05
CA LEU A 12 -8.59 46.36 -2.32
C LEU A 12 -8.37 46.22 -3.84
N GLY A 13 -7.23 46.73 -4.33
CA GLY A 13 -6.75 46.46 -5.70
C GLY A 13 -6.48 44.96 -5.94
N LYS A 14 -6.23 44.58 -7.21
CA LYS A 14 -6.13 43.17 -7.66
C LYS A 14 -5.24 42.25 -6.79
N SER A 15 -4.16 42.78 -6.21
CA SER A 15 -3.26 42.04 -5.31
C SER A 15 -3.87 41.77 -3.93
N GLY A 16 -4.70 42.68 -3.42
CA GLY A 16 -5.43 42.53 -2.15
C GLY A 16 -6.53 41.46 -2.22
N PHE A 17 -7.20 41.34 -3.37
CA PHE A 17 -8.17 40.27 -3.62
C PHE A 17 -7.54 38.87 -3.61
N ARG A 18 -6.31 38.75 -4.13
CA ARG A 18 -5.56 37.48 -4.09
C ARG A 18 -5.17 37.07 -2.67
N LEU A 19 -4.75 38.02 -1.84
CA LEU A 19 -4.39 37.74 -0.45
C LEU A 19 -5.61 37.39 0.40
N LEU A 20 -6.75 38.04 0.15
CA LEU A 20 -8.02 37.74 0.83
C LEU A 20 -8.59 36.38 0.39
N ALA A 21 -8.49 36.03 -0.89
CA ALA A 21 -8.86 34.71 -1.41
C ALA A 21 -7.99 33.60 -0.79
N PHE A 22 -6.67 33.83 -0.68
CA PHE A 22 -5.73 32.91 -0.04
C PHE A 22 -6.02 32.74 1.47
N PHE A 23 -6.44 33.81 2.16
CA PHE A 23 -6.81 33.75 3.58
C PHE A 23 -8.14 33.00 3.80
N PHE A 24 -9.14 33.21 2.92
CA PHE A 24 -10.40 32.47 2.94
C PHE A 24 -10.22 30.98 2.60
N GLU A 25 -9.32 30.66 1.67
CA GLU A 25 -8.94 29.29 1.31
C GLU A 25 -8.29 28.57 2.51
N LYS A 26 -7.37 29.22 3.23
CA LYS A 26 -6.76 28.65 4.44
C LYS A 26 -7.70 28.56 5.64
N MET A 27 -8.64 29.49 5.84
CA MET A 27 -9.62 29.38 6.93
C MET A 27 -10.72 28.34 6.66
N SER A 28 -11.06 28.09 5.40
CA SER A 28 -11.91 26.94 5.00
C SER A 28 -11.24 25.60 5.33
N TYR A 29 -9.90 25.52 5.23
CA TYR A 29 -9.10 24.34 5.55
C TYR A 29 -9.10 23.97 7.04
N LEU A 30 -9.21 24.95 7.94
CA LEU A 30 -9.17 24.74 9.39
C LEU A 30 -10.55 24.48 10.01
N SER A 31 -11.64 24.81 9.30
CA SER A 31 -13.01 24.71 9.81
C SER A 31 -13.81 23.53 9.24
N ARG A 32 -13.28 22.82 8.24
CA ARG A 32 -13.91 21.61 7.67
C ARG A 32 -12.96 20.42 7.77
N GLY A 33 -13.00 19.73 8.91
CA GLY A 33 -12.64 18.32 8.91
C GLY A 33 -13.69 17.58 8.06
N VAL A 34 -13.31 17.12 6.85
CA VAL A 34 -13.89 15.98 6.07
C VAL A 34 -13.45 16.06 4.60
N SER A 35 -12.98 14.91 4.08
CA SER A 35 -13.11 14.40 2.71
C SER A 35 -12.95 15.36 1.53
N LEU A 36 -11.78 15.34 0.89
CA LEU A 36 -11.65 15.75 -0.51
C LEU A 36 -12.09 14.59 -1.43
N ARG A 37 -13.32 14.70 -1.95
CA ARG A 37 -13.67 14.19 -3.28
C ARG A 37 -13.13 15.21 -4.28
N GLU A 38 -11.98 14.90 -4.86
CA GLU A 38 -11.61 15.40 -6.19
C GLU A 38 -11.57 14.19 -7.10
N GLU A 39 -12.37 14.24 -8.17
CA GLU A 39 -12.23 13.35 -9.32
C GLU A 39 -10.92 13.67 -10.02
N TYR A 40 -9.82 13.16 -9.46
CA TYR A 40 -8.61 12.99 -10.24
C TYR A 40 -8.89 11.92 -11.29
N HIS A 41 -8.67 12.26 -12.55
CA HIS A 41 -8.59 11.29 -13.64
C HIS A 41 -7.34 10.40 -13.41
N ILE A 42 -7.52 9.40 -12.55
CA ILE A 42 -6.51 8.44 -12.06
C ILE A 42 -6.39 7.31 -13.09
N LYS A 43 -5.50 7.48 -14.06
CA LYS A 43 -5.07 6.40 -14.99
C LYS A 43 -3.55 6.25 -15.10
N GLY A 44 -2.76 7.14 -14.51
CA GLY A 44 -1.29 7.17 -14.67
C GLY A 44 -0.46 6.77 -13.45
N ALA A 45 -1.10 6.37 -12.34
CA ALA A 45 -0.44 6.17 -11.06
C ALA A 45 0.12 4.75 -10.84
N VAL A 46 0.02 3.84 -11.81
CA VAL A 46 0.66 2.53 -11.79
C VAL A 46 1.16 2.28 -13.21
N GLN A 47 2.42 2.59 -13.48
CA GLN A 47 2.99 2.46 -14.82
C GLN A 47 3.92 1.25 -14.87
N GLY A 48 3.53 0.26 -15.69
CA GLY A 48 4.28 -0.96 -15.97
C GLY A 48 3.34 -2.18 -15.98
N TYR A 49 3.23 -2.82 -17.16
CA TYR A 49 2.33 -3.91 -17.57
C TYR A 49 1.02 -3.49 -18.26
N GLU A 50 0.95 -3.75 -19.56
CA GLU A 50 -0.18 -3.55 -20.50
C GLU A 50 -1.41 -4.43 -20.19
N GLY A 51 -1.62 -4.81 -18.93
CA GLY A 51 -2.91 -5.28 -18.46
C GLY A 51 -3.65 -4.08 -17.88
N ARG A 52 -4.80 -3.71 -18.47
CA ARG A 52 -5.74 -2.75 -17.84
C ARG A 52 -5.80 -3.04 -16.34
N VAL A 53 -5.61 -2.03 -15.49
CA VAL A 53 -6.02 -2.14 -14.08
C VAL A 53 -7.54 -2.32 -14.09
N ASN A 54 -8.01 -3.57 -14.20
CA ASN A 54 -9.40 -3.91 -14.01
C ASN A 54 -9.65 -3.88 -12.50
N LEU A 55 -9.81 -2.66 -11.98
CA LEU A 55 -10.52 -2.48 -10.72
C LEU A 55 -11.90 -3.11 -10.91
N PRO A 56 -12.38 -3.99 -10.01
CA PRO A 56 -13.75 -4.46 -10.09
C PRO A 56 -14.67 -3.24 -10.09
N SER A 57 -15.55 -3.14 -11.08
CA SER A 57 -16.51 -2.04 -11.15
C SER A 57 -17.35 -2.04 -9.89
N MET A 58 -17.57 -0.86 -9.29
CA MET A 58 -18.34 -0.67 -8.05
C MET A 58 -19.71 -1.37 -8.07
N ALA A 59 -20.29 -1.57 -9.26
CA ALA A 59 -21.58 -2.23 -9.48
C ALA A 59 -21.59 -3.73 -9.14
N VAL A 60 -20.46 -4.44 -9.26
CA VAL A 60 -20.40 -5.90 -9.02
C VAL A 60 -20.40 -6.23 -7.52
N SER A 61 -20.01 -5.28 -6.65
CA SER A 61 -19.82 -5.51 -5.20
C SER A 61 -21.09 -5.39 -4.34
N MET A 62 -22.20 -4.87 -4.88
CA MET A 62 -23.44 -4.70 -4.10
C MET A 62 -24.42 -5.87 -4.23
N ALA A 63 -24.39 -6.63 -5.34
CA ALA A 63 -25.31 -7.75 -5.54
C ALA A 63 -24.93 -9.02 -4.75
N ASP A 64 -23.66 -9.15 -4.33
CA ASP A 64 -23.11 -10.38 -3.75
C ASP A 64 -23.35 -10.54 -2.24
N ARG A 65 -24.08 -9.61 -1.61
CA ARG A 65 -24.19 -9.53 -0.13
C ARG A 65 -25.49 -10.00 0.49
N ARG A 66 -26.38 -10.65 -0.27
CA ARG A 66 -27.59 -11.28 0.29
C ARG A 66 -27.55 -12.79 0.08
N GLY A 67 -26.75 -13.49 0.89
CA GLY A 67 -26.87 -14.95 1.03
C GLY A 67 -25.59 -15.77 0.94
N GLN A 68 -24.52 -15.42 1.65
CA GLN A 68 -23.36 -16.32 1.75
C GLN A 68 -22.91 -16.50 3.21
N GLY A 69 -23.12 -17.71 3.74
CA GLY A 69 -22.35 -18.22 4.87
C GLY A 69 -20.90 -18.44 4.45
N THR A 70 -19.95 -18.05 5.31
CA THR A 70 -18.53 -18.46 5.32
C THR A 70 -17.98 -19.10 4.04
N SER A 71 -17.76 -18.33 2.96
CA SER A 71 -17.12 -18.83 1.72
C SER A 71 -16.41 -17.72 0.92
N GLY A 72 -16.01 -16.62 1.56
CA GLY A 72 -15.20 -15.58 0.93
C GLY A 72 -13.71 -15.80 1.20
N GLY A 73 -12.88 -15.93 0.16
CA GLY A 73 -11.43 -16.02 0.32
C GLY A 73 -10.81 -14.69 0.81
N ARG A 74 -9.82 -14.76 1.69
CA ARG A 74 -9.12 -13.60 2.27
C ARG A 74 -8.23 -12.91 1.24
N ILE A 75 -8.35 -11.59 1.10
CA ILE A 75 -7.43 -10.80 0.27
C ILE A 75 -6.24 -10.33 1.10
N ILE A 76 -5.03 -10.59 0.62
CA ILE A 76 -3.77 -10.21 1.26
C ILE A 76 -2.97 -9.35 0.27
N LEU A 77 -2.48 -8.21 0.74
CA LEU A 77 -1.58 -7.34 0.00
C LEU A 77 -0.18 -7.44 0.64
N GLY A 78 0.80 -7.96 -0.09
CA GLY A 78 2.21 -7.95 0.31
C GLY A 78 2.94 -6.76 -0.31
N ILE A 79 3.80 -6.09 0.46
CA ILE A 79 4.58 -4.92 0.04
C ILE A 79 6.03 -5.09 0.46
N ASP A 80 6.93 -4.95 -0.51
CA ASP A 80 8.38 -4.81 -0.33
C ASP A 80 8.76 -3.31 -0.38
N PRO A 81 9.07 -2.67 0.76
CA PRO A 81 9.29 -1.23 0.80
C PRO A 81 10.60 -0.82 0.12
N GLY A 82 10.51 0.14 -0.80
CA GLY A 82 11.66 0.83 -1.37
C GLY A 82 11.32 2.25 -1.81
N THR A 83 12.32 3.13 -1.81
CA THR A 83 12.08 4.55 -2.19
C THR A 83 12.05 4.75 -3.69
N ALA A 84 12.87 4.01 -4.45
CA ALA A 84 12.91 4.07 -5.92
C ALA A 84 11.87 3.16 -6.55
N THR A 85 11.78 1.93 -6.06
CA THR A 85 10.80 0.92 -6.49
C THR A 85 10.22 0.31 -5.23
N MET A 86 8.89 0.28 -5.12
CA MET A 86 8.16 -0.41 -4.07
C MET A 86 7.34 -1.52 -4.71
N GLY A 87 7.80 -2.75 -4.53
CA GLY A 87 7.15 -3.94 -5.07
C GLY A 87 5.89 -4.28 -4.28
N TRP A 88 4.86 -4.76 -4.98
CA TRP A 88 3.63 -5.20 -4.33
C TRP A 88 2.99 -6.39 -5.05
N GLY A 89 2.28 -7.21 -4.27
CA GLY A 89 1.56 -8.38 -4.75
C GLY A 89 0.25 -8.59 -3.99
N VAL A 90 -0.82 -8.89 -4.70
CA VAL A 90 -2.14 -9.22 -4.15
C VAL A 90 -2.44 -10.68 -4.45
N ILE A 91 -2.80 -11.42 -3.40
CA ILE A 91 -3.29 -12.79 -3.50
C ILE A 91 -4.62 -12.94 -2.79
N ARG A 92 -5.36 -13.97 -3.17
CA ARG A 92 -6.54 -14.44 -2.45
C ARG A 92 -6.25 -15.81 -1.84
N GLN A 93 -6.52 -15.95 -0.56
CA GLN A 93 -6.42 -17.21 0.18
C GLN A 93 -7.81 -17.82 0.36
N GLU A 94 -8.04 -18.98 -0.26
CA GLU A 94 -9.27 -19.76 -0.18
C GLU A 94 -9.00 -21.07 0.55
N GLY A 95 -9.13 -21.06 1.88
CA GLY A 95 -8.69 -22.15 2.74
C GLY A 95 -7.18 -22.39 2.58
N ASN A 96 -6.82 -23.54 2.01
CA ASN A 96 -5.42 -23.92 1.76
C ASN A 96 -4.89 -23.48 0.38
N ARG A 97 -5.76 -22.94 -0.49
CA ARG A 97 -5.37 -22.57 -1.86
C ARG A 97 -5.01 -21.10 -1.93
N LEU A 98 -3.91 -20.80 -2.60
CA LEU A 98 -3.53 -19.44 -2.97
C LEU A 98 -3.93 -19.19 -4.42
N ARG A 99 -4.51 -18.02 -4.67
CA ARG A 99 -4.86 -17.55 -6.00
C ARG A 99 -4.16 -16.22 -6.24
N TYR A 100 -3.45 -16.15 -7.37
CA TYR A 100 -2.93 -14.89 -7.87
C TYR A 100 -4.08 -13.92 -8.17
N VAL A 101 -3.94 -12.65 -7.75
CA VAL A 101 -4.89 -11.58 -8.10
C VAL A 101 -4.20 -10.55 -8.99
N GLN A 102 -3.15 -9.88 -8.50
CA GLN A 102 -2.38 -8.92 -9.27
C GLN A 102 -1.00 -8.68 -8.64
N HIS A 103 -0.03 -8.19 -9.39
CA HIS A 103 1.23 -7.64 -8.86
C HIS A 103 1.66 -6.39 -9.63
N GLY A 104 2.64 -5.68 -9.10
CA GLY A 104 3.28 -4.55 -9.77
C GLY A 104 4.29 -3.85 -8.89
N ALA A 105 4.67 -2.65 -9.28
CA ALA A 105 5.53 -1.79 -8.48
C ALA A 105 5.09 -0.32 -8.56
N ILE A 106 5.29 0.42 -7.46
CA ILE A 106 5.22 1.88 -7.46
C ILE A 106 6.64 2.40 -7.66
N VAL A 107 6.87 3.08 -8.78
CA VAL A 107 8.20 3.57 -9.16
C VAL A 107 8.26 5.08 -8.99
N THR A 108 9.37 5.59 -8.45
CA THR A 108 9.64 7.02 -8.34
C THR A 108 10.95 7.40 -9.05
N PRO A 109 10.97 8.46 -9.87
CA PRO A 109 12.20 8.93 -10.53
C PRO A 109 13.32 9.26 -9.54
N SER A 110 14.57 9.03 -9.94
CA SER A 110 15.76 9.30 -9.12
C SER A 110 16.05 10.79 -8.93
N ASN A 111 15.57 11.64 -9.84
CA ASN A 111 15.71 13.10 -9.78
C ASN A 111 14.65 13.78 -8.90
N TRP A 112 13.75 13.03 -8.27
CA TRP A 112 12.77 13.58 -7.33
C TRP A 112 13.36 13.69 -5.94
N GLU A 113 13.06 14.81 -5.26
CA GLU A 113 13.36 14.95 -3.83
C GLU A 113 12.58 13.93 -2.99
N MET A 114 13.15 13.55 -1.85
CA MET A 114 12.59 12.49 -1.00
C MET A 114 11.14 12.76 -0.56
N PRO A 115 10.74 13.97 -0.12
CA PRO A 115 9.35 14.23 0.25
C PRO A 115 8.36 13.92 -0.89
N ARG A 116 8.70 14.28 -2.13
CA ARG A 116 7.89 13.99 -3.31
C ARG A 116 7.81 12.49 -3.59
N ARG A 117 8.92 11.75 -3.43
CA ARG A 117 8.93 10.28 -3.54
C ARG A 117 8.00 9.65 -2.49
N LEU A 118 8.09 10.07 -1.23
CA LEU A 118 7.25 9.56 -0.14
C LEU A 118 5.76 9.86 -0.37
N GLY A 119 5.42 11.06 -0.85
CA GLY A 119 4.04 11.40 -1.24
C GLY A 119 3.49 10.46 -2.31
N ARG A 120 4.30 10.19 -3.35
CA ARG A 120 3.92 9.26 -4.42
C ARG A 120 3.70 7.82 -3.93
N LEU A 121 4.54 7.35 -3.01
CA LEU A 121 4.38 6.04 -2.38
C LEU A 121 3.10 5.99 -1.55
N PHE A 122 2.79 7.05 -0.78
CA PHE A 122 1.58 7.13 0.03
C PHE A 122 0.31 7.05 -0.83
N ASP A 123 0.27 7.81 -1.92
CA ASP A 123 -0.86 7.79 -2.86
C ASP A 123 -1.03 6.40 -3.48
N GLY A 124 0.06 5.80 -3.95
CA GLY A 124 0.02 4.46 -4.55
C GLY A 124 -0.45 3.38 -3.57
N VAL A 125 0.07 3.35 -2.34
CA VAL A 125 -0.40 2.39 -1.32
C VAL A 125 -1.86 2.63 -0.98
N THR A 126 -2.29 3.88 -0.87
CA THR A 126 -3.68 4.25 -0.61
C THR A 126 -4.61 3.77 -1.74
N GLU A 127 -4.18 3.88 -3.01
CA GLU A 127 -4.92 3.35 -4.16
C GLU A 127 -5.05 1.83 -4.11
N LEU A 128 -3.96 1.11 -3.82
CA LEU A 128 -3.96 -0.35 -3.69
C LEU A 128 -4.93 -0.81 -2.60
N VAL A 129 -4.85 -0.17 -1.43
CA VAL A 129 -5.72 -0.46 -0.29
C VAL A 129 -7.19 -0.20 -0.62
N LYS A 130 -7.52 0.95 -1.23
CA LYS A 130 -8.89 1.27 -1.62
C LYS A 130 -9.44 0.34 -2.71
N GLY A 131 -8.60 -0.02 -3.68
CA GLY A 131 -8.97 -0.82 -4.84
C GLY A 131 -9.17 -2.30 -4.53
N TYR A 132 -8.27 -2.89 -3.74
CA TYR A 132 -8.31 -4.32 -3.41
C TYR A 132 -9.00 -4.64 -2.09
N ARG A 133 -9.12 -3.67 -1.18
CA ARG A 133 -9.69 -3.85 0.17
C ARG A 133 -9.12 -5.09 0.88
N PRO A 134 -7.79 -5.19 1.03
CA PRO A 134 -7.19 -6.34 1.68
C PRO A 134 -7.64 -6.41 3.15
N GLU A 135 -7.75 -7.63 3.68
CA GLU A 135 -7.93 -7.83 5.12
C GLU A 135 -6.63 -7.54 5.87
N THR A 136 -5.48 -7.78 5.22
CA THR A 136 -4.16 -7.58 5.81
C THR A 136 -3.18 -7.02 4.77
N VAL A 137 -2.37 -6.06 5.21
CA VAL A 137 -1.16 -5.62 4.51
C VAL A 137 0.04 -6.29 5.18
N ALA A 138 0.70 -7.19 4.45
CA ALA A 138 1.95 -7.81 4.87
C ALA A 138 3.15 -7.00 4.35
N VAL A 139 4.11 -6.71 5.22
CA VAL A 139 5.26 -5.84 4.91
C VAL A 139 6.56 -6.53 5.31
N GLU A 140 7.60 -6.43 4.48
CA GLU A 140 8.93 -6.87 4.88
C GLU A 140 9.53 -5.94 5.97
N GLU A 141 10.06 -6.55 7.02
CA GLU A 141 10.79 -5.87 8.09
C GLU A 141 12.23 -5.57 7.66
N LEU A 142 12.73 -4.39 8.03
CA LEU A 142 14.10 -3.98 7.71
C LEU A 142 15.09 -4.59 8.69
N PHE A 143 16.02 -5.40 8.19
CA PHE A 143 17.16 -5.88 8.97
C PHE A 143 18.42 -5.08 8.60
N PHE A 144 18.90 -4.25 9.52
CA PHE A 144 20.09 -3.42 9.33
C PHE A 144 21.34 -4.23 9.68
N ASN A 145 22.27 -4.43 8.74
CA ASN A 145 23.55 -5.06 9.08
C ASN A 145 24.82 -4.35 8.59
N THR A 146 24.74 -3.31 7.74
CA THR A 146 25.98 -2.64 7.26
C THR A 146 25.83 -1.21 6.73
N ASN A 147 24.69 -0.77 6.18
CA ASN A 147 24.56 0.58 5.60
C ASN A 147 23.39 1.37 6.20
N VAL A 148 23.71 2.17 7.22
CA VAL A 148 22.76 2.99 7.98
C VAL A 148 22.03 4.00 7.09
N THR A 149 22.72 4.63 6.13
CA THR A 149 22.13 5.66 5.25
C THR A 149 21.04 5.09 4.37
N THR A 150 21.29 3.97 3.68
CA THR A 150 20.26 3.30 2.87
C THR A 150 19.11 2.82 3.76
N GLY A 151 19.44 2.27 4.93
CA GLY A 151 18.45 1.83 5.90
C GLY A 151 17.48 2.94 6.32
N ILE A 152 17.95 4.16 6.58
CA ILE A 152 17.09 5.30 6.94
C ILE A 152 16.12 5.60 5.80
N THR A 153 16.61 5.65 4.56
CA THR A 153 15.75 5.95 3.40
C THR A 153 14.65 4.91 3.19
N VAL A 154 14.98 3.62 3.30
CA VAL A 154 13.98 2.56 3.18
C VAL A 154 13.02 2.58 4.38
N GLY A 155 13.52 2.91 5.57
CA GLY A 155 12.70 3.12 6.77
C GLY A 155 11.62 4.17 6.58
N GLN A 156 11.91 5.26 5.85
CA GLN A 156 10.91 6.27 5.49
C GLN A 156 9.82 5.70 4.57
N ALA A 157 10.20 4.93 3.54
CA ALA A 157 9.23 4.27 2.65
C ALA A 157 8.36 3.25 3.41
N ARG A 158 8.95 2.46 4.31
CA ARG A 158 8.20 1.55 5.19
C ARG A 158 7.23 2.32 6.07
N GLY A 159 7.66 3.42 6.69
CA GLY A 159 6.78 4.28 7.51
C GLY A 159 5.55 4.78 6.75
N VAL A 160 5.70 5.11 5.47
CA VAL A 160 4.57 5.48 4.58
C VAL A 160 3.57 4.33 4.42
N VAL A 161 4.06 3.10 4.21
CA VAL A 161 3.20 1.91 4.08
C VAL A 161 2.40 1.66 5.36
N LEU A 162 3.08 1.66 6.50
CA LEU A 162 2.46 1.44 7.82
C LEU A 162 1.38 2.49 8.10
N LEU A 163 1.68 3.77 7.85
CA LEU A 163 0.74 4.86 8.07
C LEU A 163 -0.47 4.75 7.13
N ALA A 164 -0.26 4.44 5.85
CA ALA A 164 -1.34 4.29 4.88
C ALA A 164 -2.30 3.15 5.26
N ALA A 165 -1.76 1.99 5.66
CA ALA A 165 -2.55 0.85 6.12
C ALA A 165 -3.33 1.18 7.41
N TYR A 166 -2.68 1.80 8.40
CA TYR A 166 -3.32 2.23 9.65
C TYR A 166 -4.48 3.21 9.39
N ARG A 167 -4.27 4.21 8.54
CA ARG A 167 -5.31 5.20 8.19
C ARG A 167 -6.51 4.58 7.46
N ALA A 168 -6.31 3.45 6.80
CA ALA A 168 -7.37 2.69 6.16
C ALA A 168 -8.06 1.67 7.10
N GLY A 169 -7.60 1.55 8.34
CA GLY A 169 -8.13 0.58 9.31
C GLY A 169 -7.78 -0.87 8.97
N ILE A 170 -6.70 -1.11 8.22
CA ILE A 170 -6.28 -2.46 7.79
C ILE A 170 -5.19 -2.97 8.74
N GLU A 171 -5.28 -4.25 9.08
CA GLU A 171 -4.26 -4.93 9.87
C GLU A 171 -2.93 -4.96 9.12
N VAL A 172 -1.83 -4.69 9.84
CA VAL A 172 -0.48 -4.81 9.30
C VAL A 172 0.21 -6.01 9.94
N ALA A 173 0.80 -6.87 9.11
CA ALA A 173 1.64 -7.97 9.54
C ALA A 173 3.06 -7.78 8.99
N GLU A 174 4.06 -8.12 9.80
CA GLU A 174 5.46 -7.83 9.49
C GLU A 174 6.30 -9.10 9.49
N TYR A 175 7.21 -9.20 8.53
CA TYR A 175 8.02 -10.41 8.31
C TYR A 175 9.46 -10.05 8.00
N THR A 176 10.40 -10.65 8.72
CA THR A 176 11.83 -10.58 8.38
C THR A 176 12.12 -11.26 7.05
N PRO A 177 13.20 -10.87 6.33
CA PRO A 177 13.62 -11.55 5.11
C PRO A 177 13.85 -13.06 5.31
N LEU A 178 14.29 -13.46 6.52
CA LEU A 178 14.46 -14.87 6.87
C LEU A 178 13.12 -15.61 6.95
N GLN A 179 12.11 -15.01 7.57
CA GLN A 179 10.77 -15.60 7.65
C GLN A 179 10.14 -15.77 6.26
N VAL A 180 10.28 -14.76 5.38
CA VAL A 180 9.79 -14.85 3.99
C VAL A 180 10.45 -16.01 3.26
N LYS A 181 11.79 -16.12 3.33
CA LYS A 181 12.53 -17.23 2.73
C LYS A 181 12.07 -18.58 3.29
N GLN A 182 12.03 -18.72 4.61
CA GLN A 182 11.63 -19.97 5.27
C GLN A 182 10.22 -20.40 4.91
N ALA A 183 9.27 -19.46 4.85
CA ALA A 183 7.88 -19.77 4.52
C ALA A 183 7.72 -20.30 3.09
N ILE A 184 8.50 -19.80 2.14
CA ILE A 184 8.33 -20.12 0.72
C ILE A 184 9.13 -21.35 0.29
N THR A 185 10.36 -21.50 0.77
CA THR A 185 11.28 -22.55 0.30
C THR A 185 11.48 -23.68 1.29
N SER A 186 10.82 -23.64 2.46
CA SER A 186 11.03 -24.57 3.60
C SER A 186 12.44 -24.55 4.21
N TYR A 187 13.37 -23.71 3.70
CA TYR A 187 14.73 -23.60 4.21
C TYR A 187 15.26 -22.17 4.06
N GLY A 188 15.73 -21.55 5.15
CA GLY A 188 16.04 -20.11 5.20
C GLY A 188 17.26 -19.64 4.40
N ARG A 189 18.04 -20.55 3.80
CA ARG A 189 19.23 -20.24 2.99
C ARG A 189 18.96 -20.15 1.48
N ALA A 190 17.70 -20.12 1.07
CA ALA A 190 17.37 -20.01 -0.35
C ALA A 190 17.87 -18.71 -0.98
N GLU A 191 18.38 -18.82 -2.21
CA GLU A 191 18.76 -17.69 -3.05
C GLU A 191 17.52 -16.92 -3.54
N LYS A 192 17.68 -15.63 -3.85
CA LYS A 192 16.57 -14.77 -4.30
C LYS A 192 15.81 -15.37 -5.50
N ARG A 193 16.54 -15.91 -6.47
CA ARG A 193 15.94 -16.57 -7.65
C ARG A 193 15.09 -17.79 -7.26
N GLN A 194 15.52 -18.58 -6.27
CA GLN A 194 14.74 -19.74 -5.83
C GLN A 194 13.41 -19.31 -5.20
N VAL A 195 13.40 -18.23 -4.42
CA VAL A 195 12.17 -17.65 -3.89
C VAL A 195 11.23 -17.25 -5.03
N GLN A 196 11.73 -16.58 -6.07
CA GLN A 196 10.93 -16.16 -7.22
C GLN A 196 10.33 -17.35 -8.02
N GLU A 197 11.10 -18.41 -8.24
CA GLU A 197 10.59 -19.64 -8.89
C GLU A 197 9.51 -20.33 -8.05
N MET A 198 9.65 -20.30 -6.72
CA MET A 198 8.64 -20.81 -5.81
C MET A 198 7.38 -19.95 -5.82
N VAL A 199 7.48 -18.62 -5.87
CA VAL A 199 6.31 -17.73 -6.03
C VAL A 199 5.54 -18.09 -7.31
N LYS A 200 6.25 -18.24 -8.44
CA LYS A 200 5.65 -18.69 -9.70
C LYS A 200 4.92 -20.02 -9.52
N THR A 201 5.55 -20.99 -8.89
CA THR A 201 5.01 -22.34 -8.69
C THR A 201 3.76 -22.32 -7.79
N LEU A 202 3.84 -21.66 -6.64
CA LEU A 202 2.77 -21.59 -5.64
C LEU A 202 1.53 -20.86 -6.15
N LEU A 203 1.72 -19.89 -7.05
CA LEU A 203 0.63 -19.13 -7.67
C LEU A 203 0.24 -19.64 -9.06
N ASN A 204 0.86 -20.74 -9.52
CA ASN A 204 0.64 -21.36 -10.83
C ASN A 204 0.77 -20.36 -12.00
N LEU A 205 1.83 -19.56 -11.98
CA LEU A 205 2.14 -18.57 -13.01
C LEU A 205 2.99 -19.19 -14.13
N ARG A 206 2.83 -18.68 -15.36
CA ARG A 206 3.59 -19.16 -16.53
C ARG A 206 5.07 -18.80 -16.46
N GLU A 207 5.36 -17.63 -15.90
CA GLU A 207 6.70 -17.06 -15.78
C GLU A 207 6.90 -16.41 -14.41
N ILE A 208 8.16 -16.13 -14.06
CA ILE A 208 8.49 -15.40 -12.85
C ILE A 208 7.88 -13.99 -12.95
N PRO A 209 7.13 -13.52 -11.92
CA PRO A 209 6.61 -12.15 -11.89
C PRO A 209 7.71 -11.11 -12.07
N LYS A 210 7.39 -10.04 -12.79
CA LYS A 210 8.31 -8.93 -13.04
C LYS A 210 7.59 -7.61 -12.74
N PRO A 211 8.30 -6.55 -12.30
CA PRO A 211 9.73 -6.52 -11.95
C PRO A 211 10.06 -7.40 -10.73
N ASP A 212 11.34 -7.59 -10.44
CA ASP A 212 11.79 -8.48 -9.35
C ASP A 212 11.18 -8.10 -7.98
N ASP A 213 11.03 -6.81 -7.72
CA ASP A 213 10.38 -6.28 -6.51
C ASP A 213 8.91 -6.73 -6.40
N ALA A 214 8.22 -6.90 -7.52
CA ALA A 214 6.84 -7.37 -7.53
C ALA A 214 6.74 -8.87 -7.16
N ALA A 215 7.75 -9.67 -7.53
CA ALA A 215 7.87 -11.04 -7.06
C ALA A 215 8.12 -11.08 -5.54
N ASP A 216 8.92 -10.14 -5.01
CA ASP A 216 9.15 -10.00 -3.57
C ASP A 216 7.87 -9.60 -2.83
N GLY A 217 7.06 -8.68 -3.39
CA GLY A 217 5.72 -8.36 -2.87
C GLY A 217 4.76 -9.56 -2.82
N LEU A 218 4.74 -10.40 -3.85
CA LEU A 218 3.96 -11.64 -3.85
C LEU A 218 4.51 -12.66 -2.83
N ALA A 219 5.83 -12.77 -2.70
CA ALA A 219 6.49 -13.61 -1.69
C ALA A 219 6.04 -13.24 -0.27
N ILE A 220 6.01 -11.95 0.06
CA ILE A 220 5.58 -11.44 1.37
C ILE A 220 4.10 -11.78 1.62
N ALA A 221 3.23 -11.64 0.61
CA ALA A 221 1.82 -12.01 0.73
C ALA A 221 1.63 -13.51 1.00
N ILE A 222 2.38 -14.37 0.29
CA ILE A 222 2.39 -15.83 0.47
C ILE A 222 2.90 -16.18 1.88
N CYS A 223 3.97 -15.53 2.32
CA CYS A 223 4.51 -15.71 3.67
C CYS A 223 3.42 -15.48 4.72
N HIS A 224 2.68 -14.37 4.62
CA HIS A 224 1.55 -14.09 5.51
C HIS A 224 0.46 -15.17 5.45
N ALA A 225 0.08 -15.62 4.25
CA ALA A 225 -0.94 -16.66 4.09
C ALA A 225 -0.54 -18.00 4.76
N PHE A 226 0.75 -18.35 4.72
CA PHE A 226 1.27 -19.54 5.38
C PHE A 226 1.44 -19.37 6.89
N SER A 227 1.95 -18.22 7.34
CA SER A 227 2.09 -17.94 8.77
C SER A 227 0.75 -17.87 9.50
N SER A 228 -0.26 -17.24 8.90
CA SER A 228 -1.62 -17.16 9.47
C SER A 228 -2.32 -18.52 9.55
N ARG A 229 -1.87 -19.52 8.78
CA ARG A 229 -2.36 -20.91 8.86
C ARG A 229 -1.74 -21.69 10.01
N MET A 230 -0.48 -21.40 10.35
CA MET A 230 0.27 -22.13 11.38
C MET A 230 -0.04 -21.68 12.82
N GLY A 231 -0.80 -20.60 13.00
CA GLY A 231 -1.35 -20.19 14.30
C GLY A 231 -2.23 -18.93 14.16
N GLY A 232 -3.22 -18.67 15.00
CA GLY A 232 -3.24 -19.02 16.43
C GLY A 232 -2.11 -18.32 17.23
N VAL A 233 -1.01 -17.97 16.57
CA VAL A 233 0.15 -17.31 17.14
C VAL A 233 0.13 -15.89 16.62
N ARG A 234 -0.27 -14.98 17.52
CA ARG A 234 -0.24 -13.53 17.33
C ARG A 234 1.14 -13.12 16.80
N GLY A 235 1.21 -12.78 15.52
CA GLY A 235 2.23 -11.82 15.05
C GLY A 235 2.10 -10.58 15.93
N GLY A 236 3.24 -10.09 16.44
CA GLY A 236 3.31 -9.11 17.51
C GLY A 236 2.25 -8.03 17.35
N LYS A 237 1.25 -8.04 18.24
CA LYS A 237 0.39 -6.88 18.41
C LYS A 237 1.33 -5.73 18.76
N VAL A 238 1.44 -4.74 17.87
CA VAL A 238 1.96 -3.44 18.27
C VAL A 238 0.96 -2.91 19.30
N GLY A 239 1.28 -3.11 20.57
CA GLY A 239 0.58 -2.49 21.67
C GLY A 239 0.72 -0.99 21.47
N VAL A 240 -0.40 -0.31 21.25
CA VAL A 240 -0.50 1.12 21.47
C VAL A 240 -0.17 1.33 22.95
N GLY A 241 1.04 1.76 23.23
CA GLY A 241 1.50 2.10 24.57
C GLY A 241 0.65 3.22 25.15
N LYS A 242 0.31 3.08 26.43
CA LYS A 242 -0.18 4.17 27.29
C LYS A 242 0.92 5.21 27.50
#